data_AF-A0A7C7NSS1-F1
#
_entry.id   AF-A0A7C7NSS1-F1
#
_cell.length_a   1.000
_cell.length_b   1.000
_cell.length_c   1.000
_cell.angle_alpha   90.00
_cell.angle_beta   90.00
_cell.angle_gamma   90.00
#
_symmetry.space_group_name_H-M   'P 1'
#
loop_
_entity.id
_entity.type
_entity.pdbx_description
1 polymer ?
#
loop_
_entity_poly.entity_id
_entity_poly.type
_entity_poly.pdbx_seq_one_letter_code
_entity_poly.pdbx_strand_id
1 'polypeptide(L)'
;WPAVMEPGICPSGWHIPTDLEWQIMEIALGMSASEASSVGFRGTDQGSQMKSTIGWNSSGGNGFNSSGFTGLPGGYRYSGGFYYNGDNGYWWSASESGSYSWVRILLYDVDNVYRNDNSRNVGFSARCVRD
;
A
#
# COMPACT_ATOMS: atom_id res chain seq x y z
N TRP A 1 0.79 4.98 12.18
CA TRP A 1 0.04 3.72 12.36
C TRP A 1 -1.04 3.78 13.45
N PRO A 2 -0.79 4.23 14.70
CA PRO A 2 -1.81 4.19 15.75
C PRO A 2 -3.09 4.95 15.37
N ALA A 3 -2.92 6.14 14.76
CA ALA A 3 -4.03 6.93 14.25
C ALA A 3 -4.90 6.21 13.19
N VAL A 4 -4.33 5.27 12.41
CA VAL A 4 -5.09 4.51 11.42
C VAL A 4 -5.77 3.28 12.01
N MET A 5 -5.47 2.94 13.27
CA MET A 5 -6.06 1.82 13.99
C MET A 5 -7.12 2.28 15.01
N GLU A 6 -7.43 3.58 15.03
CA GLU A 6 -8.46 4.13 15.90
C GLU A 6 -9.85 3.57 15.53
N PRO A 7 -10.69 3.23 16.52
CA PRO A 7 -12.06 2.81 16.27
C PRO A 7 -12.83 3.84 15.44
N GLY A 8 -13.60 3.37 14.46
CA GLY A 8 -14.45 4.22 13.62
C GLY A 8 -13.74 4.91 12.45
N ILE A 9 -12.46 4.61 12.19
CA ILE A 9 -11.79 5.08 10.99
C ILE A 9 -12.38 4.50 9.69
N CYS A 10 -12.91 3.27 9.81
CA CYS A 10 -13.64 2.61 8.75
C CYS A 10 -15.15 2.61 9.06
N PRO A 11 -16.00 2.73 8.02
CA PRO A 11 -17.44 2.52 8.17
C PRO A 11 -17.77 1.13 8.73
N SER A 12 -18.96 0.95 9.30
CA SER A 12 -19.41 -0.38 9.74
C SER A 12 -19.41 -1.40 8.59
N GLY A 13 -18.90 -2.61 8.85
CA GLY A 13 -18.70 -3.66 7.84
C GLY A 13 -17.44 -3.46 6.99
N TRP A 14 -16.53 -2.59 7.44
CA TRP A 14 -15.24 -2.34 6.81
C TRP A 14 -14.13 -2.26 7.86
N HIS A 15 -12.92 -2.61 7.46
CA HIS A 15 -11.73 -2.59 8.30
C HIS A 15 -10.48 -2.19 7.53
N ILE A 16 -9.40 -1.90 8.26
CA ILE A 16 -8.07 -1.72 7.65
C ILE A 16 -7.52 -3.09 7.29
N PRO A 17 -7.02 -3.30 6.06
CA PRO A 17 -6.55 -4.61 5.61
C PRO A 17 -5.36 -5.08 6.43
N THR A 18 -5.44 -6.31 6.90
CA THR A 18 -4.35 -7.07 7.49
C THR A 18 -3.27 -7.37 6.45
N ASP A 19 -2.10 -7.77 6.91
CA ASP A 19 -0.99 -8.12 6.03
C ASP A 19 -1.32 -9.32 5.17
N LEU A 20 -2.12 -10.26 5.70
CA LEU A 20 -2.60 -11.42 4.97
C LEU A 20 -3.56 -11.02 3.84
N GLU A 21 -4.49 -10.09 4.07
CA GLU A 21 -5.45 -9.67 3.04
C GLU A 21 -4.78 -8.94 1.88
N TRP A 22 -3.75 -8.15 2.16
CA TRP A 22 -2.90 -7.60 1.12
C TRP A 22 -2.20 -8.69 0.30
N GLN A 23 -1.63 -9.70 0.96
CA GLN A 23 -1.00 -10.83 0.24
C GLN A 23 -2.02 -11.58 -0.62
N ILE A 24 -3.25 -11.78 -0.12
CA ILE A 24 -4.34 -12.41 -0.90
C ILE A 24 -4.67 -11.58 -2.14
N MET A 25 -4.76 -10.26 -2.02
CA MET A 25 -4.98 -9.36 -3.16
C MET A 25 -3.86 -9.48 -4.19
N GLU A 26 -2.60 -9.44 -3.75
CA GLU A 26 -1.42 -9.56 -4.61
C GLU A 26 -1.40 -10.92 -5.35
N ILE A 27 -1.76 -12.00 -4.65
CA ILE A 27 -1.88 -13.34 -5.24
C ILE A 27 -3.02 -13.40 -6.26
N ALA A 28 -4.15 -12.78 -5.97
CA ALA A 28 -5.27 -12.70 -6.92
C ALA A 28 -4.90 -11.93 -8.21
N LEU A 29 -3.90 -11.06 -8.15
CA LEU A 29 -3.32 -10.35 -9.30
C LEU A 29 -2.18 -11.14 -9.99
N GLY A 30 -1.97 -12.39 -9.61
CA GLY A 30 -1.02 -13.30 -10.26
C GLY A 30 0.34 -13.45 -9.58
N MET A 31 0.55 -12.86 -8.40
CA MET A 31 1.77 -13.09 -7.62
C MET A 31 1.76 -14.51 -7.01
N SER A 32 2.91 -15.20 -6.96
CA SER A 32 2.97 -16.49 -6.26
C SER A 32 2.87 -16.31 -4.75
N ALA A 33 2.34 -17.31 -4.04
CA ALA A 33 2.25 -17.26 -2.57
C ALA A 33 3.65 -17.17 -1.89
N SER A 34 4.66 -17.80 -2.49
CA SER A 34 6.05 -17.70 -2.00
C SER A 34 6.60 -16.30 -2.15
N GLU A 35 6.33 -15.61 -3.26
CA GLU A 35 6.71 -14.21 -3.41
C GLU A 35 5.90 -13.35 -2.45
N ALA A 36 4.58 -13.51 -2.38
CA ALA A 36 3.70 -12.70 -1.54
C ALA A 36 4.10 -12.69 -0.05
N SER A 37 4.63 -13.80 0.46
CA SER A 37 5.10 -13.87 1.86
C SER A 37 6.48 -13.23 2.11
N SER A 38 7.24 -12.92 1.07
CA SER A 38 8.58 -12.33 1.19
C SER A 38 8.58 -10.84 1.57
N VAL A 39 9.76 -10.30 1.85
CA VAL A 39 9.99 -8.88 2.13
C VAL A 39 10.80 -8.29 0.98
N GLY A 40 10.52 -7.03 0.62
CA GLY A 40 11.15 -6.34 -0.51
C GLY A 40 10.20 -6.17 -1.69
N PHE A 41 10.79 -5.99 -2.88
CA PHE A 41 10.08 -5.91 -4.15
C PHE A 41 9.62 -7.30 -4.58
N ARG A 42 8.32 -7.44 -4.91
CA ARG A 42 7.68 -8.73 -5.19
C ARG A 42 6.78 -8.67 -6.40
N GLY A 43 6.57 -9.84 -7.00
CA GLY A 43 5.75 -10.01 -8.20
C GLY A 43 6.43 -9.45 -9.43
N THR A 44 5.65 -9.14 -10.46
CA THR A 44 6.12 -8.62 -11.75
C THR A 44 5.50 -7.27 -12.05
N ASP A 45 4.17 -7.20 -12.08
CA ASP A 45 3.40 -6.04 -12.51
C ASP A 45 2.24 -5.66 -11.57
N GLN A 46 2.11 -6.36 -10.44
CA GLN A 46 1.01 -6.18 -9.49
C GLN A 46 0.95 -4.75 -8.95
N GLY A 47 2.08 -4.07 -8.80
CA GLY A 47 2.11 -2.66 -8.46
C GLY A 47 1.41 -1.81 -9.51
N SER A 48 1.68 -2.01 -10.79
CA SER A 48 0.99 -1.30 -11.89
C SER A 48 -0.47 -1.70 -12.08
N GLN A 49 -0.84 -2.93 -11.74
CA GLN A 49 -2.24 -3.37 -11.60
C GLN A 49 -2.99 -2.64 -10.48
N MET A 50 -2.27 -2.18 -9.45
CA MET A 50 -2.82 -1.50 -8.27
C MET A 50 -2.82 0.03 -8.37
N LYS A 51 -1.83 0.62 -9.06
CA LYS A 51 -1.74 2.06 -9.28
C LYS A 51 -2.95 2.59 -10.06
N SER A 52 -3.44 3.78 -9.69
CA SER A 52 -4.45 4.51 -10.46
C SER A 52 -3.96 4.84 -11.86
N THR A 53 -4.90 5.05 -12.78
CA THR A 53 -4.61 5.41 -14.18
C THR A 53 -4.16 6.86 -14.37
N ILE A 54 -4.25 7.68 -13.32
CA ILE A 54 -3.89 9.09 -13.31
C ILE A 54 -3.26 9.48 -11.97
N GLY A 55 -2.57 10.62 -11.96
CA GLY A 55 -2.10 11.30 -10.75
C GLY A 55 -0.69 10.91 -10.29
N TRP A 56 -0.09 9.89 -10.89
CA TRP A 56 1.33 9.55 -10.69
C TRP A 56 2.23 10.51 -11.47
N ASN A 57 3.53 10.43 -11.18
CA ASN A 57 4.58 11.33 -11.66
C ASN A 57 4.32 11.79 -13.11
N SER A 58 4.46 13.09 -13.36
CA SER A 58 4.11 13.69 -14.66
C SER A 58 4.96 13.16 -15.83
N SER A 59 6.10 12.54 -15.53
CA SER A 59 7.00 11.93 -16.50
C SER A 59 6.67 10.46 -16.80
N GLY A 60 5.69 9.88 -16.09
CA GLY A 60 5.27 8.49 -16.23
C GLY A 60 4.96 7.82 -14.89
N GLY A 61 4.40 6.61 -14.90
CA GLY A 61 4.18 5.80 -13.69
C GLY A 61 2.74 5.55 -13.30
N ASN A 62 1.77 6.07 -14.06
CA ASN A 62 0.38 5.66 -13.94
C ASN A 62 0.27 4.15 -14.17
N GLY A 63 -0.56 3.50 -13.35
CA GLY A 63 -0.93 2.10 -13.55
C GLY A 63 -2.07 1.95 -14.55
N PHE A 64 -2.56 0.73 -14.66
CA PHE A 64 -3.74 0.40 -15.45
C PHE A 64 -4.92 -0.02 -14.56
N ASN A 65 -4.72 -0.09 -13.24
CA ASN A 65 -5.76 -0.28 -12.23
C ASN A 65 -6.69 -1.50 -12.46
N SER A 66 -6.16 -2.59 -13.03
CA SER A 66 -6.93 -3.82 -13.25
C SER A 66 -7.42 -4.46 -11.94
N SER A 67 -6.77 -4.15 -10.81
CA SER A 67 -7.18 -4.61 -9.48
C SER A 67 -8.43 -3.93 -8.92
N GLY A 68 -8.81 -2.76 -9.44
CA GLY A 68 -9.82 -1.88 -8.83
C GLY A 68 -9.36 -1.18 -7.54
N PHE A 69 -8.14 -1.44 -7.04
CA PHE A 69 -7.61 -0.82 -5.82
C PHE A 69 -7.53 0.70 -5.94
N THR A 70 -7.21 1.22 -7.13
CA THR A 70 -7.09 2.65 -7.43
C THR A 70 -6.12 3.34 -6.46
N GLY A 71 -4.87 2.86 -6.43
CA GLY A 71 -3.82 3.39 -5.57
C GLY A 71 -3.35 4.76 -6.02
N LEU A 72 -3.52 5.78 -5.18
CA LEU A 72 -3.05 7.14 -5.42
C LEU A 72 -1.67 7.38 -4.79
N PRO A 73 -0.82 8.21 -5.40
CA PRO A 73 0.54 8.49 -4.93
C PRO A 73 0.54 9.57 -3.84
N GLY A 74 -0.07 9.28 -2.69
CA GLY A 74 -0.22 10.24 -1.59
C GLY A 74 1.07 10.58 -0.85
N GLY A 75 2.19 9.91 -1.18
CA GLY A 75 3.46 10.05 -0.49
C GLY A 75 3.37 9.61 0.97
N TYR A 76 4.26 10.16 1.78
CA TYR A 76 4.23 9.97 3.23
C TYR A 76 4.61 11.23 3.98
N ARG A 77 4.36 11.23 5.29
CA ARG A 77 4.76 12.30 6.19
C ARG A 77 5.56 11.73 7.35
N TYR A 78 6.77 12.24 7.56
CA TYR A 78 7.57 11.90 8.73
C TYR A 78 7.69 13.11 9.67
N SER A 79 8.06 14.26 9.12
CA SER A 79 8.10 15.55 9.81
C SER A 79 7.83 16.66 8.79
N GLY A 80 7.24 17.77 9.23
CA GLY A 80 6.90 18.87 8.30
C GLY A 80 5.86 18.45 7.24
N GLY A 81 6.18 18.65 5.96
CA GLY A 81 5.31 18.40 4.81
C GLY A 81 5.25 16.94 4.35
N PHE A 82 4.63 16.71 3.19
CA PHE A 82 4.58 15.40 2.55
C PHE A 82 5.76 15.19 1.60
N TYR A 83 6.37 14.01 1.68
CA TYR A 83 7.43 13.52 0.82
C TYR A 83 6.86 12.61 -0.26
N TYR A 84 7.40 12.69 -1.48
CA TYR A 84 6.99 11.87 -2.63
C TYR A 84 5.50 11.95 -2.98
N ASN A 85 4.84 13.04 -2.60
CA ASN A 85 3.46 13.29 -3.00
C ASN A 85 3.41 13.51 -4.52
N GLY A 86 2.58 12.74 -5.21
CA GLY A 86 2.54 12.66 -6.68
C GLY A 86 3.44 11.58 -7.28
N ASP A 87 4.39 11.04 -6.50
CA ASP A 87 5.34 10.04 -7.00
C ASP A 87 5.04 8.65 -6.45
N ASN A 88 4.87 8.49 -5.13
CA ASN A 88 4.82 7.18 -4.52
C ASN A 88 3.59 7.03 -3.61
N GLY A 89 3.07 5.82 -3.52
CA GLY A 89 1.95 5.48 -2.64
C GLY A 89 2.41 4.62 -1.47
N TYR A 90 1.97 4.96 -0.26
CA TYR A 90 2.32 4.25 0.97
C TYR A 90 1.05 3.97 1.77
N TRP A 91 0.85 2.71 2.14
CA TRP A 91 -0.31 2.28 2.92
C TRP A 91 0.10 1.45 4.13
N TRP A 92 -0.54 1.76 5.27
CA TRP A 92 -0.45 0.93 6.46
C TRP A 92 -1.29 -0.35 6.31
N SER A 93 -0.79 -1.44 6.87
CA SER A 93 -1.56 -2.64 7.18
C SER A 93 -2.00 -2.63 8.64
N ALA A 94 -3.11 -3.29 8.97
CA ALA A 94 -3.54 -3.53 10.35
C ALA A 94 -2.65 -4.51 11.13
N SER A 95 -1.74 -5.23 10.47
CA SER A 95 -0.88 -6.22 11.12
C SER A 95 0.42 -5.61 11.63
N GLU A 96 0.78 -5.96 12.86
CA GLU A 96 2.03 -5.57 13.50
C GLU A 96 3.21 -6.45 13.04
N SER A 97 4.43 -5.89 13.15
CA SER A 97 5.72 -6.59 12.96
C SER A 97 6.65 -6.22 14.12
N GLY A 98 6.55 -6.92 15.25
CA GLY A 98 7.26 -6.53 16.47
C GLY A 98 6.91 -5.10 16.89
N SER A 99 7.91 -4.24 17.06
CA SER A 99 7.73 -2.80 17.37
C SER A 99 7.33 -1.94 16.16
N TYR A 100 7.23 -2.54 14.98
CA TYR A 100 6.88 -1.92 13.71
C TYR A 100 5.50 -2.39 13.24
N SER A 101 5.07 -1.94 12.07
CA SER A 101 3.86 -2.42 11.41
C SER A 101 4.10 -2.59 9.91
N TRP A 102 3.38 -3.54 9.30
CA TRP A 102 3.56 -3.84 7.88
C TRP A 102 3.05 -2.71 6.98
N VAL A 103 3.72 -2.52 5.84
CA VAL A 103 3.40 -1.49 4.84
C VAL A 103 3.44 -2.02 3.43
N ARG A 104 2.65 -1.40 2.55
CA ARG A 104 2.74 -1.56 1.10
C ARG A 104 3.17 -0.26 0.49
N ILE A 105 4.13 -0.34 -0.42
CA ILE A 105 4.68 0.80 -1.13
C ILE A 105 4.61 0.50 -2.62
N LEU A 106 4.05 1.45 -3.37
CA LEU A 106 4.05 1.47 -4.83
C LEU A 106 4.88 2.67 -5.28
N LEU A 107 5.88 2.43 -6.11
CA LEU A 107 6.74 3.47 -6.66
C LEU A 107 6.32 3.83 -8.09
N TYR A 108 6.52 5.08 -8.51
CA TYR A 108 6.16 5.49 -9.88
C TYR A 108 6.95 4.74 -10.96
N ASP A 109 8.21 4.43 -10.69
CA ASP A 109 9.19 3.88 -11.65
C ASP A 109 9.36 2.35 -11.56
N VAL A 110 8.58 1.68 -10.71
CA VAL A 110 8.62 0.24 -10.51
C VAL A 110 7.21 -0.35 -10.60
N ASP A 111 7.09 -1.51 -11.23
CA ASP A 111 5.81 -2.22 -11.43
C ASP A 111 5.53 -3.28 -10.36
N ASN A 112 6.53 -3.63 -9.54
CA ASN A 112 6.42 -4.53 -8.41
C ASN A 112 5.72 -3.87 -7.21
N VAL A 113 5.25 -4.70 -6.26
CA VAL A 113 4.82 -4.22 -4.94
C VAL A 113 5.96 -4.33 -3.95
N TYR A 114 6.31 -3.24 -3.26
CA TYR A 114 7.27 -3.29 -2.17
C TYR A 114 6.57 -3.50 -0.83
N ARG A 115 6.97 -4.54 -0.10
CA ARG A 115 6.47 -4.86 1.25
C ARG A 115 7.62 -4.81 2.24
N ASN A 116 7.42 -4.10 3.33
CA ASN A 116 8.34 -4.09 4.46
C ASN A 116 7.57 -3.72 5.73
N ASP A 117 8.23 -3.68 6.88
CA ASP A 117 7.70 -2.99 8.05
C ASP A 117 8.30 -1.58 8.19
N ASN A 118 7.63 -0.73 8.96
CA ASN A 118 8.11 0.61 9.22
C ASN A 118 7.69 1.12 10.60
N SER A 119 8.39 2.15 11.06
CA SER A 119 8.16 2.79 12.35
C SER A 119 6.78 3.44 12.38
N ARG A 120 6.05 3.19 13.47
CA ARG A 120 4.64 3.59 13.65
C ARG A 120 4.44 5.12 13.71
N ASN A 121 5.54 5.87 13.81
CA ASN A 121 5.58 7.34 13.80
C ASN A 121 5.50 7.97 12.39
N VAL A 122 5.54 7.17 11.32
CA VAL A 122 5.33 7.68 9.96
C VAL A 122 3.83 7.79 9.63
N GLY A 123 3.44 8.87 8.98
CA GLY A 123 2.14 9.06 8.37
C GLY A 123 2.10 8.45 6.97
N PHE A 124 1.45 7.29 6.86
CA PHE A 124 1.08 6.66 5.59
C PHE A 124 -0.44 6.63 5.47
N SER A 125 -0.92 6.40 4.26
CA SER A 125 -2.34 6.32 3.97
C SER A 125 -2.99 5.11 4.65
N ALA A 126 -4.26 5.25 5.00
CA ALA A 126 -5.14 4.16 5.37
C ALA A 126 -6.09 3.88 4.20
N ARG A 127 -6.52 2.62 4.06
CA ARG A 127 -7.64 2.27 3.19
C ARG A 127 -8.50 1.26 3.93
N CYS A 128 -9.80 1.45 3.88
CA CYS A 128 -10.75 0.47 4.37
C CYS A 128 -11.09 -0.53 3.26
N VAL A 129 -11.17 -1.80 3.62
CA VAL A 129 -11.71 -2.89 2.80
C VAL A 129 -12.97 -3.42 3.47
N ARG A 130 -13.87 -4.03 2.70
CA ARG A 130 -15.12 -4.57 3.22
C ARG A 130 -14.87 -5.96 3.81
N ASP A 131 -15.52 -6.26 4.93
CA ASP A 131 -15.59 -7.62 5.49
C ASP A 131 -16.22 -8.64 4.52
#